data_AF-A0A1I5GGA0-F1
#
_entry.id   AF-A0A1I5GGA0-F1
#
_cell.length_a   1.000
_cell.length_b   1.000
_cell.length_c   1.000
_cell.angle_alpha   90.00
_cell.angle_beta   90.00
_cell.angle_gamma   90.00
#
_symmetry.space_group_name_H-M   'P 1'
#
loop_
_entity.id
_entity.type
_entity.pdbx_description
1 polymer ?
#
loop_
_entity_poly.entity_id
_entity_poly.type
_entity_poly.pdbx_seq_one_letter_code
_entity_poly.pdbx_strand_id
1 'polypeptide(L)'
;MPTTDPTGPAALAFDRLLTEAPPDVLAAIAVLGADLLPPGLADQVEAATAEQAESMTLAAGALDGERVAVDPRSVPAWARLGLADAFARWALCTGETCLHAPTPVRPGPVVAAAWRPGLVVCRQCTHLLALRPRSDADMRCDGCGRVTGGVEVGDGLRQVALQAGPLLYMAGACGECMWTVS
;
A
#
# COMPACT_ATOMS: atom_id res chain seq x y z
N MET A 1 -0.84 16.53 -28.30
CA MET A 1 -1.42 17.08 -27.07
C MET A 1 -0.91 16.25 -25.91
N PRO A 2 -0.29 16.83 -24.87
CA PRO A 2 0.09 16.05 -23.70
C PRO A 2 -1.17 15.50 -23.04
N THR A 3 -1.31 14.19 -22.98
CA THR A 3 -2.34 13.52 -22.18
C THR A 3 -2.00 13.75 -20.71
N THR A 4 -2.86 14.46 -19.99
CA THR A 4 -2.73 14.62 -18.54
C THR A 4 -2.76 13.25 -17.88
N ASP A 5 -1.70 12.89 -17.15
CA ASP A 5 -1.63 11.67 -16.36
C ASP A 5 -2.80 11.64 -15.34
N PRO A 6 -3.75 10.68 -15.47
CA PRO A 6 -4.91 10.62 -14.59
C PRO A 6 -4.58 10.11 -13.18
N THR A 7 -3.35 9.66 -12.93
CA THR A 7 -2.93 9.04 -11.67
C THR A 7 -3.15 9.97 -10.47
N GLY A 8 -2.71 11.23 -10.56
CA GLY A 8 -2.85 12.19 -9.46
C GLY A 8 -4.31 12.43 -9.06
N PRO A 9 -5.20 12.81 -9.99
CA PRO A 9 -6.64 12.92 -9.72
C PRO A 9 -7.26 11.64 -9.17
N ALA A 10 -6.88 10.47 -9.67
CA ALA A 10 -7.41 9.18 -9.20
C ALA A 10 -6.94 8.87 -7.77
N ALA A 11 -5.67 9.11 -7.44
CA ALA A 11 -5.14 8.95 -6.10
C ALA A 11 -5.87 9.85 -5.09
N LEU A 12 -6.12 11.12 -5.45
CA LEU A 12 -6.90 12.04 -4.60
C LEU A 12 -8.36 11.60 -4.45
N ALA A 13 -8.98 11.09 -5.51
CA ALA A 13 -10.35 10.58 -5.43
C ALA A 13 -10.43 9.35 -4.50
N PHE A 14 -9.46 8.44 -4.60
CA PHE A 14 -9.36 7.28 -3.72
C PHE A 14 -9.09 7.69 -2.26
N ASP A 15 -8.17 8.64 -2.05
CA ASP A 15 -7.86 9.20 -0.73
C ASP A 15 -9.11 9.80 -0.05
N ARG A 16 -9.88 10.60 -0.79
CA ARG A 16 -11.16 11.17 -0.33
C ARG A 16 -12.19 10.09 -0.06
N LEU A 17 -12.30 9.09 -0.93
CA LEU A 17 -13.20 7.97 -0.72
C LEU A 17 -12.89 7.29 0.63
N LEU A 18 -11.62 7.09 0.96
CA LEU A 18 -11.22 6.46 2.22
C LEU A 18 -11.52 7.29 3.47
N THR A 19 -11.54 8.62 3.38
CA THR A 19 -11.64 9.49 4.59
C THR A 19 -12.90 10.32 4.71
N GLU A 20 -13.58 10.59 3.60
CA GLU A 20 -14.75 11.47 3.55
C GLU A 20 -16.04 10.69 3.28
N ALA A 21 -15.95 9.49 2.68
CA ALA A 21 -17.14 8.70 2.38
C ALA A 21 -17.80 8.17 3.66
N PRO A 22 -19.11 8.38 3.83
CA PRO A 22 -19.87 7.71 4.88
C PRO A 22 -19.74 6.18 4.78
N PRO A 23 -19.77 5.44 5.91
CA PRO A 23 -19.65 3.98 5.90
C PRO A 23 -20.69 3.26 5.02
N ASP A 24 -21.91 3.79 4.93
CA ASP A 24 -22.98 3.30 4.06
C ASP A 24 -22.67 3.52 2.58
N VAL A 25 -21.99 4.61 2.22
CA VAL A 25 -21.51 4.85 0.86
C VAL A 25 -20.40 3.87 0.49
N LEU A 26 -19.46 3.60 1.39
CA LEU A 26 -18.43 2.58 1.17
C LEU A 26 -19.02 1.19 1.01
N ALA A 27 -20.00 0.84 1.84
CA ALA A 27 -20.74 -0.42 1.72
C ALA A 27 -21.49 -0.49 0.38
N ALA A 28 -22.16 0.58 -0.04
CA ALA A 28 -22.85 0.64 -1.32
C ALA A 28 -21.89 0.49 -2.51
N ILE A 29 -20.70 1.11 -2.45
CA ILE A 29 -19.67 0.95 -3.48
C ILE A 29 -19.15 -0.49 -3.52
N ALA A 30 -18.96 -1.14 -2.37
CA ALA A 30 -18.55 -2.54 -2.32
C ALA A 30 -19.61 -3.46 -2.94
N VAL A 31 -20.89 -3.26 -2.61
CA VAL A 31 -22.02 -4.02 -3.18
C VAL A 31 -22.13 -3.77 -4.68
N LEU A 32 -22.13 -2.51 -5.10
CA LEU A 32 -22.19 -2.15 -6.52
C LEU A 32 -21.00 -2.71 -7.29
N GLY A 33 -19.80 -2.67 -6.69
CA GLY A 33 -18.61 -3.28 -7.25
C GLY A 33 -18.78 -4.79 -7.47
N ALA A 34 -19.32 -5.50 -6.49
CA ALA A 34 -19.59 -6.94 -6.61
C ALA A 34 -20.60 -7.25 -7.73
N ASP A 35 -21.63 -6.41 -7.91
CA ASP A 35 -22.65 -6.58 -8.95
C ASP A 35 -22.16 -6.19 -10.36
N LEU A 36 -21.21 -5.25 -10.46
CA LEU A 36 -20.67 -4.76 -11.73
C LEU A 36 -19.48 -5.60 -12.23
N LEU A 37 -18.79 -6.32 -11.35
CA LEU A 37 -17.67 -7.17 -11.73
C LEU A 37 -18.18 -8.54 -12.19
N PRO A 38 -17.59 -9.13 -13.24
CA PRO A 38 -17.80 -10.54 -13.53
C PRO A 38 -17.54 -11.38 -12.26
N PRO A 39 -18.39 -12.36 -11.90
CA PRO A 39 -18.26 -13.08 -10.64
C PRO A 39 -16.85 -13.65 -10.39
N GLY A 40 -16.25 -14.26 -11.40
CA GLY A 40 -14.88 -14.79 -11.30
C GLY A 40 -13.80 -13.72 -11.06
N LEU A 41 -14.05 -12.46 -11.43
CA LEU A 41 -13.16 -11.35 -11.11
C LEU A 41 -13.34 -10.89 -9.66
N ALA A 42 -14.59 -10.80 -9.18
CA ALA A 42 -14.87 -10.49 -7.78
C ALA A 42 -14.25 -11.54 -6.84
N ASP A 43 -14.44 -12.83 -7.15
CA ASP A 43 -13.84 -13.96 -6.41
C ASP A 43 -12.30 -13.86 -6.38
N GLN A 44 -11.67 -13.48 -7.50
CA GLN A 44 -10.22 -13.28 -7.55
C GLN A 44 -9.74 -12.11 -6.69
N VAL A 45 -10.47 -10.98 -6.67
CA VAL A 45 -10.14 -9.84 -5.80
C VAL A 45 -10.26 -10.23 -4.34
N GLU A 46 -11.32 -10.93 -3.95
CA GLU A 46 -11.52 -11.41 -2.58
C GLU A 46 -10.42 -12.39 -2.17
N ALA A 47 -10.12 -13.38 -3.01
CA ALA A 47 -9.06 -14.35 -2.76
C ALA A 47 -7.69 -13.67 -2.61
N ALA A 48 -7.34 -12.74 -3.51
CA ALA A 48 -6.09 -11.99 -3.43
C ALA A 48 -6.01 -11.10 -2.17
N THR A 49 -7.14 -10.51 -1.76
CA THR A 49 -7.24 -9.72 -0.52
C THR A 49 -7.01 -10.59 0.71
N ALA A 50 -7.63 -11.77 0.76
CA ALA A 50 -7.47 -12.72 1.86
C ALA A 50 -6.02 -13.24 1.95
N GLU A 51 -5.40 -13.59 0.82
CA GLU A 51 -4.00 -14.04 0.77
C GLU A 51 -3.03 -12.94 1.23
N GLN A 52 -3.32 -11.67 0.89
CA GLN A 52 -2.52 -10.54 1.35
C GLN A 52 -2.66 -10.30 2.86
N ALA A 53 -3.87 -10.47 3.40
CA ALA A 53 -4.15 -10.39 4.84
C ALA A 53 -3.45 -11.51 5.64
N GLU A 54 -3.43 -12.73 5.11
CA GLU A 54 -2.68 -13.85 5.68
C GLU A 54 -1.17 -13.55 5.67
N SER A 55 -0.66 -13.05 4.53
CA SER A 55 0.76 -12.67 4.39
C SER A 55 1.16 -11.58 5.40
N MET A 56 0.31 -10.58 5.63
CA MET A 56 0.53 -9.57 6.67
C MET A 56 0.55 -10.18 8.07
N THR A 57 -0.32 -11.14 8.35
CA THR A 57 -0.40 -11.79 9.66
C THR A 57 0.88 -12.57 9.95
N LEU A 58 1.40 -13.30 8.95
CA LEU A 58 2.69 -13.99 9.04
C LEU A 58 3.86 -13.01 9.20
N ALA A 59 3.88 -11.92 8.43
CA ALA A 59 4.92 -10.90 8.54
C ALA A 59 4.91 -10.20 9.90
N ALA A 60 3.74 -9.87 10.43
CA ALA A 60 3.59 -9.29 11.76
C ALA A 60 4.16 -10.22 12.84
N GLY A 61 3.79 -11.51 12.82
CA GLY A 61 4.33 -12.50 13.76
C GLY A 61 5.85 -12.67 13.66
N ALA A 62 6.42 -12.60 12.46
CA ALA A 62 7.88 -12.69 12.27
C ALA A 62 8.65 -11.44 12.74
N LEU A 63 7.98 -10.29 12.82
CA LEU A 63 8.57 -9.00 13.18
C LEU A 63 8.21 -8.55 14.60
N ASP A 64 7.60 -9.42 15.41
CA ASP A 64 7.03 -9.08 16.72
C ASP A 64 6.08 -7.87 16.65
N GLY A 65 5.33 -7.80 15.54
CA GLY A 65 4.35 -6.77 15.25
C GLY A 65 2.92 -7.28 15.37
N GLU A 66 1.97 -6.37 15.17
CA GLU A 66 0.54 -6.66 15.24
C GLU A 66 -0.16 -6.24 13.94
N ARG A 67 -1.12 -7.05 13.49
CA ARG A 67 -2.04 -6.68 12.42
C ARG A 67 -3.32 -6.12 13.03
N VAL A 68 -3.54 -4.83 12.87
CA VAL A 68 -4.72 -4.13 13.36
C VAL A 68 -5.52 -3.52 12.20
N ALA A 69 -6.85 -3.50 12.34
CA ALA A 69 -7.70 -2.69 11.47
C ALA A 69 -7.62 -1.24 11.94
N VAL A 70 -7.46 -0.31 11.00
CA VAL A 70 -7.25 1.11 11.31
C VAL A 70 -8.28 1.96 10.59
N ASP A 71 -8.75 3.03 11.24
CA ASP A 71 -9.48 4.09 10.55
C ASP A 71 -8.51 4.77 9.56
N PRO A 72 -8.82 4.86 8.25
CA PRO A 72 -7.96 5.54 7.29
C PRO A 72 -7.60 6.97 7.69
N ARG A 73 -8.45 7.66 8.47
CA ARG A 73 -8.21 9.02 8.97
C ARG A 73 -7.13 9.10 10.04
N SER A 74 -6.81 8.00 10.73
CA SER A 74 -5.71 7.95 11.70
C SER A 74 -4.35 7.68 11.04
N VAL A 75 -4.35 7.26 9.76
CA VAL A 75 -3.13 7.08 8.96
C VAL A 75 -2.63 8.44 8.45
N PRO A 76 -1.36 8.80 8.67
CA PRO A 76 -0.79 10.05 8.16
C PRO A 76 -0.98 10.20 6.66
N ALA A 77 -1.24 11.44 6.24
CA ALA A 77 -1.53 11.76 4.85
C ALA A 77 -0.46 11.27 3.89
N TRP A 78 0.84 11.32 4.25
CA TRP A 78 1.92 10.84 3.39
C TRP A 78 1.81 9.34 3.09
N ALA A 79 1.43 8.53 4.08
CA ALA A 79 1.33 7.08 3.92
C ALA A 79 0.04 6.70 3.18
N ARG A 80 -1.08 7.36 3.53
CA ARG A 80 -2.37 7.18 2.87
C ARG A 80 -2.34 7.60 1.40
N LEU A 81 -1.74 8.75 1.08
CA LEU A 81 -1.58 9.21 -0.30
C LEU A 81 -0.60 8.34 -1.09
N GLY A 82 0.47 7.84 -0.46
CA GLY A 82 1.40 6.90 -1.10
C GLY A 82 0.72 5.58 -1.48
N LEU A 83 -0.10 5.04 -0.57
CA LEU A 83 -0.96 3.88 -0.85
C LEU A 83 -1.95 4.17 -1.99
N ALA A 84 -2.60 5.34 -1.96
CA ALA A 84 -3.56 5.77 -2.97
C ALA A 84 -2.92 5.93 -4.36
N ASP A 85 -1.73 6.52 -4.44
CA ASP A 85 -0.95 6.64 -5.68
C ASP A 85 -0.55 5.26 -6.22
N ALA A 86 -0.03 4.38 -5.37
CA ALA A 86 0.32 3.01 -5.77
C ALA A 86 -0.89 2.23 -6.30
N PHE A 87 -2.04 2.33 -5.63
CA PHE A 87 -3.28 1.72 -6.07
C PHE A 87 -3.76 2.30 -7.40
N ALA A 88 -3.79 3.64 -7.54
CA ALA A 88 -4.21 4.31 -8.77
C ALA A 88 -3.33 3.92 -9.95
N ARG A 89 -2.01 3.88 -9.76
CA ARG A 89 -1.06 3.47 -10.80
C ARG A 89 -1.26 2.04 -11.28
N TRP A 90 -1.52 1.14 -10.34
CA TRP A 90 -1.80 -0.25 -10.66
C TRP A 90 -3.16 -0.41 -11.36
N ALA A 91 -4.21 0.20 -10.81
CA ALA A 91 -5.57 0.12 -11.33
C ALA A 91 -5.72 0.74 -12.72
N LEU A 92 -4.94 1.79 -13.02
CA LEU A 92 -4.94 2.47 -14.32
C LEU A 92 -3.85 1.96 -15.26
N CYS A 93 -3.06 0.97 -14.86
CA CYS A 93 -1.92 0.44 -15.61
C CYS A 93 -0.90 1.53 -16.04
N THR A 94 -0.68 2.54 -15.20
CA THR A 94 0.28 3.64 -15.44
C THR A 94 1.59 3.47 -14.65
N GLY A 95 1.64 2.55 -13.69
CA GLY A 95 2.85 2.18 -12.95
C GLY A 95 3.72 1.17 -13.70
N GLU A 96 5.00 1.12 -13.34
CA GLU A 96 5.88 0.00 -13.68
C GLU A 96 5.45 -1.24 -12.90
N THR A 97 5.62 -2.41 -13.52
CA THR A 97 5.40 -3.70 -12.85
C THR A 97 6.56 -4.65 -13.03
N CYS A 98 6.64 -5.70 -12.21
CA CYS A 98 7.55 -6.80 -12.48
C CYS A 98 7.19 -7.51 -13.81
N LEU A 99 8.10 -8.35 -14.31
CA LEU A 99 7.92 -9.09 -15.58
C LEU A 99 6.75 -10.09 -15.57
N HIS A 100 6.24 -10.46 -14.39
CA HIS A 100 5.02 -11.26 -14.26
C HIS A 100 3.75 -10.45 -14.59
N ALA A 101 3.88 -9.14 -14.83
CA ALA A 101 2.82 -8.24 -15.26
C ALA A 101 1.53 -8.34 -14.41
N PRO A 102 1.61 -8.16 -13.07
CA PRO A 102 0.41 -8.09 -12.24
C PRO A 102 -0.53 -7.00 -12.78
N THR A 103 -1.81 -7.32 -12.93
CA THR A 103 -2.79 -6.45 -13.58
C THR A 103 -4.13 -6.47 -12.85
N PRO A 104 -4.86 -5.35 -12.78
CA PRO A 104 -6.17 -5.29 -12.12
C PRO A 104 -7.23 -6.19 -12.77
N VAL A 105 -7.07 -6.57 -14.05
CA VAL A 105 -8.01 -7.48 -14.73
C VAL A 105 -7.76 -8.97 -14.46
N ARG A 106 -6.67 -9.30 -13.76
CA ARG A 106 -6.34 -10.63 -13.24
C ARG A 106 -5.72 -10.46 -11.85
N PRO A 107 -6.52 -10.01 -10.88
CA PRO A 107 -6.02 -9.58 -9.60
C PRO A 107 -5.39 -10.76 -8.86
N GLY A 108 -4.18 -10.50 -8.38
CA GLY A 108 -3.47 -11.32 -7.42
C GLY A 108 -2.86 -10.39 -6.37
N PRO A 109 -2.23 -10.95 -5.33
CA PRO A 109 -1.59 -10.13 -4.31
C PRO A 109 -0.44 -9.32 -4.91
N VAL A 110 -0.46 -8.01 -4.69
CA VAL A 110 0.53 -7.06 -5.19
C VAL A 110 1.13 -6.22 -4.08
N VAL A 111 2.38 -5.80 -4.26
CA VAL A 111 3.16 -5.08 -3.27
C VAL A 111 3.78 -3.84 -3.91
N ALA A 112 3.70 -2.72 -3.20
CA ALA A 112 4.36 -1.46 -3.50
C ALA A 112 5.13 -0.98 -2.27
N ALA A 113 6.05 -0.03 -2.47
CA ALA A 113 6.81 0.54 -1.38
C ALA A 113 7.05 2.05 -1.56
N ALA A 114 7.04 2.78 -0.45
CA ALA A 114 7.23 4.23 -0.43
C ALA A 114 8.60 4.66 -0.98
N TRP A 115 9.65 3.89 -0.71
CA TRP A 115 11.01 4.13 -1.20
C TRP A 115 11.22 3.76 -2.68
N ARG A 116 10.21 3.18 -3.35
CA ARG A 116 10.24 2.84 -4.78
C ARG A 116 8.91 3.21 -5.45
N PRO A 117 8.56 4.51 -5.48
CA PRO A 117 7.29 4.97 -6.02
C PRO A 117 7.17 4.62 -7.50
N GLY A 118 5.96 4.29 -7.93
CA GLY A 118 5.67 3.94 -9.31
C GLY A 118 5.86 2.46 -9.68
N LEU A 119 6.49 1.65 -8.83
CA LEU A 119 6.66 0.21 -9.05
C LEU A 119 5.66 -0.61 -8.22
N VAL A 120 4.91 -1.49 -8.88
CA VAL A 120 3.99 -2.45 -8.26
C VAL A 120 4.35 -3.87 -8.68
N VAL A 121 4.71 -4.72 -7.73
CA VAL A 121 5.22 -6.08 -8.01
C VAL A 121 4.27 -7.14 -7.49
N CYS A 122 4.26 -8.32 -8.10
CA CYS A 122 3.60 -9.48 -7.50
C CYS A 122 4.36 -9.94 -6.24
N ARG A 123 3.69 -10.72 -5.39
CA ARG A 123 4.25 -11.29 -4.15
C ARG A 123 5.62 -11.99 -4.33
N GLN A 124 5.83 -12.69 -5.45
CA GLN A 124 7.09 -13.42 -5.73
C GLN A 124 8.26 -12.47 -6.06
N CYS A 125 7.96 -11.23 -6.46
CA CYS A 125 8.92 -10.25 -6.91
C CYS A 125 9.22 -9.16 -5.85
N THR A 126 8.84 -9.38 -4.58
CA THR A 126 9.10 -8.44 -3.48
C THR A 126 10.59 -8.12 -3.28
N HIS A 127 11.48 -9.04 -3.67
CA HIS A 127 12.93 -8.78 -3.67
C HIS A 127 13.36 -7.59 -4.56
N LEU A 128 12.54 -7.19 -5.54
CA LEU A 128 12.80 -5.99 -6.35
C LEU A 128 12.61 -4.69 -5.56
N LEU A 129 11.91 -4.75 -4.42
CA LEU A 129 11.73 -3.65 -3.48
C LEU A 129 12.79 -3.70 -2.36
N ALA A 130 13.70 -4.66 -2.36
CA ALA A 130 14.71 -4.78 -1.31
C ALA A 130 15.70 -3.60 -1.37
N LEU A 131 15.98 -3.03 -0.19
CA LEU A 131 17.04 -2.04 -0.02
C LEU A 131 18.32 -2.74 0.46
N ARG A 132 19.46 -2.13 0.16
CA ARG A 132 20.73 -2.61 0.71
C ARG A 132 20.74 -2.31 2.21
N PRO A 133 20.98 -3.31 3.08
CA PRO A 133 20.98 -3.09 4.52
C PRO A 133 21.95 -1.98 4.95
N ARG A 134 21.51 -1.11 5.86
CA ARG A 134 22.26 0.03 6.42
C ARG A 134 22.71 1.07 5.38
N SER A 135 22.12 1.07 4.19
CA SER A 135 22.31 2.16 3.24
C SER A 135 21.50 3.40 3.64
N ASP A 136 21.86 4.57 3.12
CA ASP A 136 21.06 5.79 3.32
C ASP A 136 19.60 5.61 2.91
N ALA A 137 19.30 4.77 1.92
CA ALA A 137 17.94 4.47 1.52
C ALA A 137 17.21 3.60 2.56
N ASP A 138 17.87 2.57 3.07
CA ASP A 138 17.35 1.66 4.12
C ASP A 138 17.14 2.38 5.46
N MET A 139 17.86 3.48 5.68
CA MET A 139 17.82 4.29 6.90
C MET A 139 16.99 5.57 6.74
N ARG A 140 16.36 5.80 5.58
CA ARG A 140 15.59 7.02 5.32
C ARG A 140 14.13 6.85 5.71
N CYS A 141 13.62 7.79 6.51
CA CYS A 141 12.19 7.89 6.77
C CYS A 141 11.44 8.26 5.49
N ASP A 142 10.46 7.47 5.10
CA ASP A 142 9.64 7.71 3.92
C ASP A 142 8.68 8.90 4.09
N GLY A 143 8.37 9.28 5.33
CA GLY A 143 7.50 10.43 5.63
C GLY A 143 8.21 11.78 5.52
N CYS A 144 9.38 11.93 6.15
CA CYS A 144 10.10 13.21 6.21
C CYS A 144 11.42 13.25 5.43
N GLY A 145 11.87 12.12 4.88
CA GLY A 145 13.12 12.02 4.12
C GLY A 145 14.40 12.07 4.94
N ARG A 146 14.33 12.16 6.28
CA ARG A 146 15.49 12.16 7.18
C ARG A 146 16.14 10.77 7.22
N VAL A 147 17.46 10.70 7.08
CA VAL A 147 18.24 9.49 7.36
C VAL A 147 18.43 9.38 8.87
N THR A 148 18.03 8.25 9.46
CA THR A 148 18.05 8.05 10.91
C THR A 148 19.35 7.39 11.37
N GLY A 149 19.70 7.56 12.64
CA GLY A 149 20.92 7.01 13.24
C GLY A 149 20.87 5.49 13.46
N GLY A 150 19.69 4.89 13.43
CA GLY A 150 19.45 3.46 13.61
C GLY A 150 18.92 3.07 14.99
N VAL A 151 18.42 1.84 15.07
CA VAL A 151 17.81 1.29 16.30
C VAL A 151 18.80 1.26 17.48
N GLU A 152 20.09 1.05 17.21
CA GLU A 152 21.16 0.96 18.20
C GLU A 152 21.33 2.24 19.04
N VAL A 153 20.95 3.39 18.48
CA VAL A 153 21.02 4.71 19.14
C VAL A 153 19.65 5.28 19.47
N GLY A 154 18.60 4.45 19.39
CA GLY A 154 17.21 4.86 19.65
C GLY A 154 16.58 5.75 18.57
N ASP A 155 17.22 5.87 17.40
CA ASP A 155 16.72 6.64 16.24
C ASP A 155 16.51 5.69 15.05
N GLY A 156 15.79 4.59 15.28
CA GLY A 156 15.48 3.59 14.25
C GLY A 156 14.25 3.96 13.42
N LEU A 157 14.14 3.34 12.25
CA LEU A 157 12.87 3.28 11.52
C LEU A 157 12.01 2.14 12.08
N ARG A 158 10.70 2.38 12.10
CA ARG A 158 9.67 1.35 12.27
C ARG A 158 9.11 0.99 10.90
N GLN A 159 9.06 -0.31 10.61
CA GLN A 159 8.44 -0.79 9.38
C GLN A 159 6.92 -0.79 9.54
N VAL A 160 6.24 -0.31 8.52
CA VAL A 160 4.78 -0.23 8.46
C VAL A 160 4.33 -0.82 7.13
N ALA A 161 3.24 -1.58 7.18
CA ALA A 161 2.58 -2.09 5.98
C ALA A 161 1.09 -1.75 6.04
N LEU A 162 0.58 -1.13 4.99
CA LEU A 162 -0.83 -0.79 4.81
C LEU A 162 -1.42 -1.68 3.73
N GLN A 163 -2.60 -2.26 3.99
CA GLN A 163 -3.31 -3.05 2.99
C GLN A 163 -4.58 -2.33 2.55
N ALA A 164 -4.80 -2.27 1.23
CA ALA A 164 -6.07 -1.93 0.61
C ALA A 164 -6.42 -2.97 -0.46
N GLY A 165 -7.39 -3.83 -0.15
CA GLY A 165 -7.76 -4.96 -1.01
C GLY A 165 -6.55 -5.88 -1.29
N PRO A 166 -6.22 -6.15 -2.56
CA PRO A 166 -5.10 -7.02 -2.93
C PRO A 166 -3.73 -6.32 -2.85
N LEU A 167 -3.68 -5.01 -2.58
CA LEU A 167 -2.43 -4.25 -2.55
C LEU A 167 -1.91 -4.07 -1.13
N LEU A 168 -0.63 -4.40 -0.93
CA LEU A 168 0.15 -4.07 0.25
C LEU A 168 1.14 -2.94 -0.06
N TYR A 169 1.18 -1.92 0.78
CA TYR A 169 2.09 -0.78 0.67
C TYR A 169 3.03 -0.75 1.87
N MET A 170 4.33 -0.86 1.61
CA MET A 170 5.37 -0.87 2.65
C MET A 170 6.02 0.51 2.81
N ALA A 171 6.36 0.87 4.05
CA ALA A 171 7.09 2.09 4.38
C ALA A 171 7.94 1.91 5.65
N GLY A 172 8.99 2.72 5.79
CA GLY A 172 9.77 2.91 7.01
C GLY A 172 9.56 4.33 7.57
N ALA A 173 9.13 4.43 8.83
CA ALA A 173 8.84 5.71 9.49
C ALA A 173 9.73 5.92 10.72
N CYS A 174 10.28 7.14 10.88
CA CYS A 174 10.94 7.52 12.14
C CYS A 174 9.91 7.76 13.25
N GLY A 175 10.35 7.85 14.50
CA GLY A 175 9.46 8.06 15.66
C GLY A 175 8.53 9.28 15.55
N GLU A 176 8.94 10.35 14.86
CA GLU A 176 8.11 11.55 14.63
C GLU A 176 7.06 11.36 13.52
N CYS A 177 7.37 10.55 12.51
CA CYS A 177 6.46 10.25 11.40
C CYS A 177 5.58 9.03 11.66
N MET A 178 5.93 8.24 12.68
CA MET A 178 5.15 7.11 13.14
C MET A 178 3.89 7.62 13.84
N TRP A 179 2.78 6.94 13.60
CA TRP A 179 1.52 7.20 14.26
C TRP A 179 1.19 6.02 15.17
N THR A 180 0.53 6.32 16.28
CA THR A 180 -0.04 5.28 17.13
C THR A 180 -1.35 4.82 16.51
N VAL A 181 -1.46 3.52 16.29
CA VAL A 181 -2.72 2.87 16.04
C VAL A 181 -3.35 2.56 17.40
N SER A 182 -4.44 3.27 17.71
CA SER A 182 -5.25 3.08 18.92
C SER A 182 -6.26 1.96 18.75
#